data_AF-A0A9R1XT74-F1
#
_entry.id   AF-A0A9R1XT74-F1
#
_cell.length_a   1.000
_cell.length_b   1.000
_cell.length_c   1.000
_cell.angle_alpha   90.00
_cell.angle_beta   90.00
_cell.angle_gamma   90.00
#
_symmetry.space_group_name_H-M   'P 1'
#
loop_
_entity.id
_entity.type
_entity.pdbx_description
1 polymer ?
#
loop_
_entity_poly.entity_id
_entity_poly.type
_entity_poly.pdbx_seq_one_letter_code
_entity_poly.pdbx_strand_id
1 'polypeptide(L)'
;MTGSEDGTVRIWHSTTYRIFIGYDEGTIMVKIGREELVASMDYSGKIIWAKHNEIQTINIKSVGVDHEVSDGERLPLAVKELGTCDLYPQSLKHNPNRRYVVVCGDGEYIIYTALA
;
A
#
# COMPACT_ATOMS: atom_id res chain seq x y z
N MET A 1 18.91 16.15 7.25
CA MET A 1 19.11 17.41 6.52
C MET A 1 20.61 17.60 6.39
N THR A 2 21.11 17.73 5.16
CA THR A 2 22.55 17.90 4.88
C THR A 2 22.74 19.14 4.02
N GLY A 3 23.63 20.04 4.44
CA GLY A 3 24.11 21.14 3.62
C GLY A 3 25.38 20.75 2.88
N SER A 4 25.58 21.30 1.71
CA SER A 4 26.75 21.11 0.85
C SER A 4 27.48 22.45 0.66
N GLU A 5 28.80 22.39 0.41
CA GLU A 5 29.65 23.59 0.25
C GLU A 5 29.29 24.41 -1.00
N ASP A 6 28.56 23.82 -1.93
CA ASP A 6 28.02 24.46 -3.14
C ASP A 6 26.70 25.21 -2.91
N GLY A 7 26.28 25.40 -1.65
CA GLY A 7 25.03 26.08 -1.30
C GLY A 7 23.78 25.18 -1.42
N THR A 8 23.93 23.91 -1.80
CA THR A 8 22.76 23.01 -1.88
C THR A 8 22.35 22.46 -0.51
N VAL A 9 21.03 22.44 -0.25
CA VAL A 9 20.42 21.82 0.93
C VAL A 9 19.63 20.60 0.50
N ARG A 10 19.92 19.44 1.09
CA ARG A 10 19.24 18.18 0.80
C ARG A 10 18.46 17.68 2.02
N ILE A 11 17.18 17.36 1.81
CA ILE A 11 16.30 16.80 2.83
C ILE A 11 15.71 15.50 2.31
N TRP A 12 15.85 14.44 3.11
CA TRP A 12 15.29 13.12 2.86
C TRP A 12 14.16 12.87 3.84
N HIS A 13 12.96 12.59 3.33
CA HIS A 13 11.85 12.14 4.16
C HIS A 13 11.69 10.63 4.02
N SER A 14 12.15 9.88 5.03
CA SER A 14 12.26 8.42 5.01
C SER A 14 10.92 7.70 4.82
N THR A 15 9.81 8.33 5.22
CA THR A 15 8.48 7.73 5.20
C THR A 15 7.75 7.93 3.87
N THR A 16 8.09 8.98 3.11
CA THR A 16 7.36 9.34 1.88
C THR A 16 8.23 9.23 0.62
N TYR A 17 9.47 8.78 0.75
CA TYR A 17 10.44 8.67 -0.35
C TYR A 17 10.58 9.96 -1.17
N ARG A 18 10.45 11.11 -0.50
CA ARG A 18 10.61 12.44 -1.11
C ARG A 18 11.99 12.98 -0.81
N ILE A 19 12.63 13.50 -1.85
CA ILE A 19 13.89 14.22 -1.81
C ILE A 19 13.59 15.66 -2.15
N PHE A 20 14.09 16.56 -1.32
CA PHE A 20 14.07 18.00 -1.59
C PHE A 20 15.50 18.49 -1.76
N ILE A 21 15.74 19.27 -2.82
CA ILE A 21 17.01 19.93 -3.12
C ILE A 21 16.72 21.42 -3.24
N GLY A 22 17.20 22.21 -2.29
CA GLY A 22 17.19 23.67 -2.36
C GLY A 22 18.53 24.19 -2.89
N TYR A 23 18.48 25.20 -3.75
CA TYR A 23 19.63 25.97 -4.25
C TYR A 23 19.18 27.41 -4.54
N ASP A 24 20.11 28.29 -4.92
CA ASP A 24 19.86 29.74 -4.99
C ASP A 24 18.71 30.14 -5.93
N GLU A 25 18.52 29.41 -7.02
CA GLU A 25 17.48 29.70 -8.03
C GLU A 25 16.18 28.92 -7.79
N GLY A 26 16.06 28.17 -6.68
CA GLY A 26 14.80 27.54 -6.31
C GLY A 26 14.91 26.20 -5.57
N THR A 27 13.85 25.41 -5.63
CA THR A 27 13.77 24.11 -4.96
C THR A 27 13.20 23.07 -5.90
N ILE A 28 13.86 21.91 -5.97
CA ILE A 28 13.41 20.73 -6.70
C ILE A 28 12.93 19.70 -5.70
N MET A 29 11.73 19.16 -5.93
CA MET A 29 11.21 17.99 -5.21
C MET A 29 11.20 16.79 -6.15
N VAL A 30 11.92 15.73 -5.78
CA VAL A 30 11.89 14.44 -6.46
C VAL A 30 11.16 13.44 -5.58
N LYS A 31 10.10 12.84 -6.13
CA LYS A 31 9.40 11.71 -5.50
C LYS A 31 9.95 10.42 -6.08
N ILE A 32 10.50 9.56 -5.22
CA ILE A 32 11.03 8.25 -5.62
C ILE A 32 10.00 7.18 -5.28
N GLY A 33 9.56 6.44 -6.29
CA GLY A 33 8.62 5.34 -6.10
C GLY A 33 7.16 5.78 -5.97
N ARG A 34 6.29 4.78 -5.86
CA ARG A 34 4.84 4.97 -5.80
C ARG A 34 4.38 4.93 -4.34
N GLU A 35 3.69 5.98 -3.93
CA GLU A 35 3.25 6.19 -2.53
C GLU A 35 1.81 5.70 -2.32
N GLU A 36 1.19 5.15 -3.35
CA GLU A 36 -0.14 4.59 -3.28
C GLU A 36 -0.06 3.14 -2.81
N LEU A 37 -0.60 2.90 -1.61
CA LEU A 37 -0.86 1.55 -1.15
C LEU A 37 -1.89 0.93 -2.08
N VAL A 38 -1.53 -0.17 -2.72
CA VAL A 38 -2.42 -0.89 -3.62
C VAL A 38 -3.26 -1.83 -2.77
N ALA A 39 -4.47 -1.37 -2.44
CA ALA A 39 -5.41 -2.10 -1.59
C ALA A 39 -6.85 -1.96 -2.10
N SER A 40 -7.69 -2.91 -1.72
CA SER A 40 -9.11 -2.90 -1.99
C SER A 40 -9.85 -3.53 -0.82
N MET A 41 -11.05 -3.01 -0.51
CA MET A 41 -11.92 -3.56 0.52
C MET A 41 -13.30 -3.82 -0.09
N ASP A 42 -13.87 -4.99 0.21
CA ASP A 42 -15.25 -5.27 -0.11
C ASP A 42 -16.19 -4.88 1.04
N TYR A 43 -17.50 -4.88 0.80
CA TYR A 43 -18.50 -4.56 1.83
C TYR A 43 -18.64 -5.62 2.93
N SER A 44 -18.08 -6.82 2.73
CA SER A 44 -18.01 -7.83 3.77
C SER A 44 -16.94 -7.49 4.82
N GLY A 45 -16.07 -6.52 4.54
CA GLY A 45 -14.93 -6.16 5.39
C GLY A 45 -13.67 -6.96 5.07
N LYS A 46 -13.65 -7.66 3.93
CA LYS A 46 -12.44 -8.29 3.41
C LYS A 46 -11.56 -7.24 2.77
N ILE A 47 -10.35 -7.10 3.28
CA ILE A 47 -9.34 -6.16 2.77
C ILE A 47 -8.23 -6.97 2.15
N ILE A 48 -7.89 -6.66 0.91
CA ILE A 48 -6.78 -7.26 0.17
C ILE A 48 -5.82 -6.15 -0.21
N TRP A 49 -4.54 -6.33 0.06
CA TRP A 49 -3.51 -5.37 -0.32
C TRP A 49 -2.27 -6.06 -0.86
N ALA A 50 -1.47 -5.29 -1.60
CA ALA A 50 -0.16 -5.71 -2.07
C ALA A 50 0.95 -5.12 -1.20
N LYS A 51 1.91 -5.96 -0.81
CA LYS A 51 3.16 -5.58 -0.18
C LYS A 51 4.30 -6.04 -1.08
N HIS A 52 4.81 -5.15 -1.91
CA HIS A 52 5.71 -5.50 -3.02
C HIS A 52 5.04 -6.55 -3.93
N ASN A 53 5.56 -7.77 -3.96
CA ASN A 53 5.06 -8.86 -4.78
C ASN A 53 4.17 -9.83 -3.98
N GLU A 54 3.88 -9.57 -2.71
CA GLU A 54 3.00 -10.40 -1.88
C GLU A 54 1.59 -9.82 -1.85
N ILE A 55 0.58 -10.67 -2.11
CA ILE A 55 -0.82 -10.32 -1.96
C ILE A 55 -1.33 -10.91 -0.65
N GLN A 56 -1.81 -10.04 0.23
CA GLN A 56 -2.26 -10.38 1.57
C GLN A 56 -3.73 -10.02 1.75
N THR A 57 -4.42 -10.75 2.62
CA THR A 57 -5.84 -10.56 2.92
C THR A 57 -6.13 -10.65 4.41
N ILE A 58 -7.09 -9.85 4.86
CA ILE A 58 -7.68 -9.88 6.21
C ILE A 58 -9.19 -9.75 6.11
N ASN A 59 -9.88 -10.17 7.16
CA ASN A 59 -11.27 -9.81 7.39
C ASN A 59 -11.34 -8.90 8.62
N ILE A 60 -11.68 -7.63 8.45
CA ILE A 60 -11.73 -6.68 9.57
C ILE A 60 -12.88 -7.00 10.53
N LYS A 61 -13.96 -7.60 10.03
CA LYS A 61 -15.13 -7.96 10.86
C LYS A 61 -14.89 -9.18 11.74
N SER A 62 -13.85 -9.99 11.46
CA SER A 62 -13.54 -11.15 12.32
C SER A 62 -12.97 -10.77 13.68
N VAL A 63 -12.55 -9.52 13.89
CA VAL A 63 -11.97 -9.06 15.16
C VAL A 63 -13.05 -8.72 16.21
N GLY A 64 -14.30 -8.51 15.79
CA GLY A 64 -15.32 -7.84 16.59
C GLY A 64 -16.29 -8.71 17.40
N VAL A 65 -15.96 -9.98 17.71
CA VAL A 65 -16.86 -10.82 18.54
C VAL A 65 -16.49 -10.77 20.02
N ASP A 66 -15.20 -10.61 20.36
CA ASP A 66 -14.71 -10.76 21.75
C ASP A 66 -13.80 -9.62 22.25
N HIS A 67 -13.63 -8.54 21.47
CA HIS A 67 -12.73 -7.44 21.82
C HIS A 67 -13.44 -6.08 21.84
N GLU A 68 -13.55 -5.46 23.01
CA GLU A 68 -13.77 -4.03 23.14
C GLU A 68 -12.47 -3.31 22.74
N VAL A 69 -12.49 -2.63 21.59
CA VAL A 69 -11.32 -1.92 21.05
C VAL A 69 -11.50 -0.44 21.31
N SER A 70 -10.50 0.19 21.91
CA SER A 70 -10.49 1.65 22.08
C SER A 70 -10.11 2.34 20.76
N ASP A 71 -10.65 3.54 20.52
CA ASP A 71 -10.25 4.31 19.34
C ASP A 71 -8.72 4.58 19.36
N GLY A 72 -8.09 4.39 18.20
CA GLY A 72 -6.63 4.47 18.05
C GLY A 72 -5.85 3.20 18.42
N GLU A 73 -6.49 2.15 18.94
CA GLU A 73 -5.82 0.88 19.24
C GLU A 73 -5.59 0.04 17.97
N ARG A 74 -4.46 -0.68 17.92
CA ARG A 74 -4.16 -1.59 16.81
C ARG A 74 -4.95 -2.88 16.93
N LEU A 75 -5.73 -3.19 15.90
CA LEU A 75 -6.49 -4.44 15.83
C LEU A 75 -5.55 -5.66 15.63
N PRO A 76 -5.73 -6.75 16.40
CA PRO A 76 -5.03 -8.01 16.17
C PRO A 76 -5.63 -8.72 14.95
N LEU A 77 -5.19 -8.33 13.75
CA LEU A 77 -5.69 -8.87 12.48
C LEU A 77 -4.90 -10.11 12.08
N ALA A 78 -5.60 -11.21 11.82
CA ALA A 78 -5.00 -12.42 11.28
C ALA A 78 -4.75 -12.26 9.77
N VAL A 79 -3.53 -11.82 9.43
CA VAL A 79 -3.07 -11.69 8.03
C VAL A 79 -2.94 -13.07 7.41
N LYS A 80 -3.58 -13.26 6.25
CA LYS A 80 -3.44 -14.45 5.42
C LYS A 80 -2.77 -14.08 4.10
N GLU A 81 -1.93 -14.97 3.59
CA GLU A 81 -1.33 -14.83 2.26
C GLU A 81 -2.27 -15.42 1.20
N LEU A 82 -2.53 -14.66 0.13
CA LEU A 82 -3.26 -15.14 -1.05
C LEU A 82 -2.32 -15.70 -2.11
N GLY A 83 -1.08 -15.22 -2.12
CA GLY A 83 -0.03 -15.67 -3.03
C GLY A 83 0.92 -14.54 -3.42
N THR A 84 1.82 -14.87 -4.33
CA THR A 84 2.77 -13.91 -4.92
C THR A 84 2.25 -13.42 -6.27
N CYS A 85 2.71 -12.23 -6.65
CA CYS A 85 2.40 -11.54 -7.89
C CYS A 85 3.70 -11.37 -8.68
N ASP A 86 3.72 -11.86 -9.92
CA ASP A 86 4.91 -11.78 -10.79
C ASP A 86 5.03 -10.42 -11.52
N LEU A 87 3.98 -9.59 -11.43
CA LEU A 87 3.95 -8.22 -11.93
C LEU A 87 4.00 -7.21 -10.77
N TYR A 88 4.46 -5.98 -11.03
CA TYR A 88 4.44 -4.93 -10.02
C TYR A 88 3.00 -4.41 -9.85
N PRO A 89 2.36 -4.59 -8.69
CA PRO A 89 0.95 -4.24 -8.53
C PRO A 89 0.76 -2.72 -8.60
N GLN A 90 -0.10 -2.29 -9.51
CA GLN A 90 -0.44 -0.88 -9.72
C GLN A 90 -1.85 -0.53 -9.29
N SER A 91 -2.76 -1.52 -9.31
CA SER A 91 -4.12 -1.38 -8.80
C SER A 91 -4.68 -2.73 -8.37
N LEU A 92 -5.55 -2.70 -7.35
CA LEU A 92 -6.29 -3.84 -6.82
C LEU A 92 -7.77 -3.50 -6.84
N LYS A 93 -8.61 -4.34 -7.45
CA LYS A 93 -10.07 -4.13 -7.46
C LYS A 93 -10.83 -5.43 -7.19
N HIS A 94 -11.71 -5.39 -6.20
CA HIS A 94 -12.72 -6.42 -6.01
C HIS A 94 -13.72 -6.41 -7.17
N ASN A 95 -14.09 -7.59 -7.65
CA ASN A 95 -15.24 -7.77 -8.53
C ASN A 95 -16.53 -7.38 -7.77
N PRO A 96 -17.52 -6.73 -8.41
CA PRO A 96 -18.84 -6.50 -7.82
C PRO A 96 -19.48 -7.72 -7.12
N ASN A 97 -19.21 -8.94 -7.61
CA ASN A 97 -19.71 -10.17 -7.03
C ASN A 97 -18.91 -10.70 -5.82
N ARG A 98 -17.79 -10.05 -5.46
CA ARG A 98 -16.83 -10.39 -4.37
C ARG A 98 -16.12 -11.74 -4.49
N ARG A 99 -16.27 -12.46 -5.60
CA ARG A 99 -15.64 -13.78 -5.75
C ARG A 99 -14.18 -13.70 -6.20
N TYR A 100 -13.83 -12.59 -6.83
CA TYR A 100 -12.54 -12.38 -7.45
C TYR A 100 -12.00 -11.01 -7.09
N VAL A 101 -10.69 -10.92 -7.08
CA VAL A 101 -9.97 -9.66 -7.03
C VAL A 101 -8.97 -9.65 -8.17
N VAL A 102 -8.87 -8.53 -8.88
CA VAL A 102 -7.90 -8.35 -9.96
C VAL A 102 -6.78 -7.46 -9.49
N VAL A 103 -5.55 -7.88 -9.75
CA VAL A 103 -4.33 -7.09 -9.62
C VAL A 103 -3.90 -6.71 -11.02
N CYS A 104 -3.80 -5.41 -11.31
CA CYS A 104 -3.31 -4.92 -12.61
C CYS A 104 -1.95 -4.23 -12.43
N GLY A 105 -1.07 -4.39 -13.41
CA GLY A 105 0.20 -3.65 -13.50
C GLY A 105 0.88 -3.88 -14.85
N ASP A 106 1.56 -2.84 -15.36
CA ASP A 106 2.37 -2.88 -16.59
C ASP A 106 1.66 -3.44 -17.85
N GLY A 107 0.34 -3.22 -17.95
CA GLY A 107 -0.48 -3.72 -19.06
C GLY A 107 -0.99 -5.15 -18.90
N GLU A 108 -0.62 -5.82 -17.81
CA GLU A 108 -1.01 -7.17 -17.46
C GLU A 108 -1.97 -7.19 -16.25
N TYR A 109 -2.62 -8.34 -16.06
CA TYR A 109 -3.49 -8.56 -14.91
C TYR A 109 -3.43 -10.01 -14.41
N ILE A 110 -3.55 -10.17 -13.10
CA ILE A 110 -3.69 -11.45 -12.40
C ILE A 110 -5.01 -11.44 -11.63
N ILE A 111 -5.76 -12.53 -11.68
CA ILE A 111 -7.02 -12.68 -10.95
C ILE A 111 -6.82 -13.68 -9.81
N TYR A 112 -7.05 -13.22 -8.58
CA TYR A 112 -7.08 -14.08 -7.40
C TYR A 112 -8.54 -14.40 -7.04
N THR A 113 -8.74 -15.62 -6.53
CA THR A 113 -10.03 -15.99 -5.93
C THR A 113 -10.09 -15.37 -4.53
N ALA A 114 -11.09 -14.53 -4.29
CA ALA A 114 -11.31 -13.88 -3.01
C ALA A 114 -12.12 -14.75 -2.02
N LEU A 115 -12.46 -15.99 -2.40
CA LEU A 115 -13.14 -16.98 -1.54
C LEU A 115 -12.09 -17.75 -0.71
N ALA A 116 -11.69 -17.19 0.42
CA ALA A 116 -10.86 -17.81 1.46
C ALA A 116 -11.11 -17.13 2.82
#